data_AF-A0A3C0FXU4-F1
#
_entry.id   AF-A0A3C0FXU4-F1
#
_cell.length_a   1.000
_cell.length_b   1.000
_cell.length_c   1.000
_cell.angle_alpha   90.00
_cell.angle_beta   90.00
_cell.angle_gamma   90.00
#
_symmetry.space_group_name_H-M   'P 1'
#
loop_
_entity.id
_entity.type
_entity.pdbx_description
1 polymer ?
#
loop_
_entity_poly.entity_id
_entity_poly.type
_entity_poly.pdbx_seq_one_letter_code
_entity_poly.pdbx_strand_id
1 'polypeptide(L)'
;YPAGLPDPKDSTQAYIEAKNHLDAQIKTLENFKGRPLFIPGNHDWYTEGLIGLEREENYIKRALKEKEKDPFLPENGCPIDVIEIGEDVAIITIDTEWYLTNWDKRPDINDKCEIKSRDKFFLELEDAIKDYRDRTTVIAMHHPSNSYGEHGGHYSLRKQFYPKKMAVPVPVLGTFINVLRTTSGASIEDNNNKRYRELMKRVTTLAQYSDRVIFASGHEHTLQYILENNTPQIVSGSGAKEGFTKLLNGSQFSTGKMGYATLEVYKDGSSRVRFYGVGENNNEEFLFTNEVLPPTQVTFEAELTVSFPDSVEASVYTDNEIEKSRFYKGIWGERYRKYYGTKVKVPTVRLDSLMGGLEPVKKGGGHQSKSLRLRAKDGREYVM
;
A
#
# COMPACT_ATOMS: atom_id res chain seq x y z
N TYR A 1 19.11 9.56 -12.09
CA TYR A 1 18.25 8.77 -12.97
C TYR A 1 17.02 9.59 -13.36
N PRO A 2 17.07 10.36 -14.45
CA PRO A 2 16.04 11.35 -14.75
C PRO A 2 14.92 10.88 -15.70
N ALA A 3 15.10 9.82 -16.48
CA ALA A 3 14.11 9.39 -17.48
C ALA A 3 14.30 7.94 -17.94
N GLY A 4 14.14 6.96 -17.04
CA GLY A 4 14.20 5.53 -17.37
C GLY A 4 15.46 5.11 -18.12
N LEU A 5 15.38 3.98 -18.84
CA LEU A 5 16.46 3.45 -19.66
C LEU A 5 16.15 3.65 -21.16
N PRO A 6 16.79 4.62 -21.85
CA PRO A 6 16.54 4.92 -23.26
C PRO A 6 16.99 3.83 -24.23
N ASP A 7 16.61 3.97 -25.51
CA ASP A 7 17.11 3.08 -26.55
C ASP A 7 18.62 3.29 -26.79
N PRO A 8 19.45 2.22 -26.74
CA PRO A 8 20.89 2.34 -26.94
C PRO A 8 21.28 2.75 -28.37
N LYS A 9 20.41 2.51 -29.35
CA LYS A 9 20.63 2.89 -30.76
C LYS A 9 20.13 4.30 -31.04
N ASP A 10 18.92 4.63 -30.60
CA ASP A 10 18.33 5.93 -30.92
C ASP A 10 18.90 7.07 -30.06
N SER A 11 19.42 6.76 -28.86
CA SER A 11 19.93 7.75 -27.92
C SER A 11 21.11 7.23 -27.10
N THR A 12 22.19 6.84 -27.79
CA THR A 12 23.38 6.20 -27.20
C THR A 12 23.93 6.93 -25.96
N GLN A 13 24.10 8.26 -26.02
CA GLN A 13 24.65 9.02 -24.90
C GLN A 13 23.71 9.00 -23.68
N ALA A 14 22.41 9.19 -23.89
CA ALA A 14 21.42 9.15 -22.82
C ALA A 14 21.31 7.74 -22.20
N TYR A 15 21.42 6.69 -23.02
CA TYR A 15 21.49 5.32 -22.54
C TYR A 15 22.71 5.08 -21.65
N ILE A 16 23.90 5.53 -22.07
CA ILE A 16 25.14 5.37 -21.27
C ILE A 16 24.99 6.08 -19.92
N GLU A 17 24.44 7.29 -19.89
CA GLU A 17 24.19 8.03 -18.65
C GLU A 17 23.17 7.33 -17.74
N ALA A 18 22.04 6.90 -18.29
CA ALA A 18 21.02 6.14 -17.56
C ALA A 18 21.57 4.83 -16.99
N LYS A 19 22.32 4.08 -17.80
CA LYS A 19 23.01 2.86 -17.41
C LYS A 19 23.98 3.11 -16.25
N ASN A 20 24.81 4.14 -16.32
CA ASN A 20 25.75 4.48 -15.24
C ASN A 20 25.03 4.76 -13.91
N HIS A 21 23.86 5.40 -13.95
CA HIS A 21 23.04 5.63 -12.76
C HIS A 21 22.41 4.35 -12.22
N LEU A 22 21.92 3.44 -13.07
CA LEU A 22 21.42 2.13 -12.63
C LEU A 22 22.52 1.27 -12.05
N ASP A 23 23.70 1.25 -12.69
CA ASP A 23 24.86 0.50 -12.20
C ASP A 23 25.29 0.98 -10.83
N ALA A 24 25.28 2.29 -10.57
CA ALA A 24 25.57 2.83 -9.25
C ALA A 24 24.59 2.32 -8.18
N GLN A 25 23.29 2.25 -8.51
CA GLN A 25 22.28 1.70 -7.61
C GLN A 25 22.47 0.20 -7.37
N ILE A 26 22.62 -0.58 -8.45
CA ILE A 26 22.83 -2.03 -8.38
C ILE A 26 24.11 -2.37 -7.60
N LYS A 27 25.17 -1.57 -7.76
CA LYS A 27 26.43 -1.75 -7.05
C LYS A 27 26.28 -1.65 -5.53
N THR A 28 25.33 -0.84 -5.03
CA THR A 28 25.05 -0.78 -3.58
C THR A 28 24.59 -2.12 -3.01
N LEU A 29 24.12 -3.04 -3.87
CA LEU A 29 23.56 -4.33 -3.50
C LEU A 29 24.59 -5.48 -3.56
N GLU A 30 25.84 -5.24 -3.99
CA GLU A 30 26.85 -6.29 -4.20
C GLU A 30 27.07 -7.19 -2.96
N ASN A 31 26.97 -6.61 -1.76
CA ASN A 31 27.14 -7.30 -0.48
C ASN A 31 25.84 -7.45 0.31
N PHE A 32 24.69 -7.14 -0.31
CA PHE A 32 23.40 -7.31 0.33
C PHE A 32 23.05 -8.80 0.39
N LYS A 33 22.73 -9.29 1.59
CA LYS A 33 22.43 -10.72 1.82
C LYS A 33 20.97 -11.08 1.60
N GLY A 34 20.10 -10.08 1.56
CA GLY A 34 18.67 -10.26 1.30
C GLY A 34 18.38 -10.23 -0.20
N ARG A 35 17.11 -10.43 -0.55
CA ARG A 35 16.61 -10.29 -1.91
C ARG A 35 16.32 -8.82 -2.23
N PRO A 36 17.08 -8.16 -3.13
CA PRO A 36 16.74 -6.83 -3.59
C PRO A 36 15.49 -6.86 -4.46
N LEU A 37 14.70 -5.80 -4.35
CA LEU A 37 13.47 -5.63 -5.11
C LEU A 37 13.38 -4.18 -5.61
N PHE A 38 13.23 -4.02 -6.92
CA PHE A 38 13.01 -2.75 -7.59
C PHE A 38 11.53 -2.60 -7.90
N ILE A 39 10.98 -1.41 -7.64
CA ILE A 39 9.60 -1.04 -7.94
C ILE A 39 9.64 0.25 -8.76
N PRO A 40 8.98 0.30 -9.93
CA PRO A 40 9.05 1.47 -10.79
C PRO A 40 8.37 2.70 -10.20
N GLY A 41 8.95 3.85 -10.48
CA GLY A 41 8.38 5.18 -10.27
C GLY A 41 8.14 5.93 -11.57
N ASN A 42 7.71 7.18 -11.42
CA ASN A 42 7.37 8.05 -12.54
C ASN A 42 8.54 8.24 -13.52
N HIS A 43 9.77 8.39 -13.01
CA HIS A 43 10.95 8.59 -13.84
C HIS A 43 11.23 7.41 -14.78
N ASP A 44 10.87 6.19 -14.38
CA ASP A 44 11.16 4.97 -15.14
C ASP A 44 10.26 4.87 -16.38
N TRP A 45 9.10 5.53 -16.34
CA TRP A 45 8.13 5.63 -17.42
C TRP A 45 8.39 6.76 -18.43
N TYR A 46 9.31 7.69 -18.12
CA TYR A 46 9.48 8.92 -18.90
C TYR A 46 10.07 8.71 -20.29
N THR A 47 10.84 7.63 -20.48
CA THR A 47 11.33 7.26 -21.82
C THR A 47 10.49 6.12 -22.37
N GLU A 48 9.75 6.40 -23.44
CA GLU A 48 8.97 5.41 -24.21
C GLU A 48 7.90 4.62 -23.41
N GLY A 49 7.62 4.99 -22.16
CA GLY A 49 6.66 4.27 -21.31
C GLY A 49 7.03 2.82 -21.10
N LEU A 50 6.10 1.91 -21.42
CA LEU A 50 6.28 0.47 -21.20
C LEU A 50 7.47 -0.12 -21.95
N ILE A 51 7.85 0.43 -23.10
CA ILE A 51 9.02 -0.06 -23.85
C ILE A 51 10.31 0.25 -23.07
N GLY A 52 10.46 1.47 -22.55
CA GLY A 52 11.61 1.85 -21.73
C GLY A 52 11.61 1.14 -20.38
N LEU A 53 10.44 0.98 -19.77
CA LEU A 53 10.26 0.23 -18.54
C LEU A 53 10.66 -1.24 -18.70
N GLU A 54 10.21 -1.90 -19.77
CA GLU A 54 10.60 -3.27 -20.10
C GLU A 54 12.12 -3.38 -20.35
N ARG A 55 12.71 -2.36 -20.99
CA ARG A 55 14.17 -2.30 -21.19
C ARG A 55 14.92 -2.24 -19.85
N GLU A 56 14.44 -1.41 -18.93
CA GLU A 56 14.97 -1.27 -17.56
C GLU A 56 14.79 -2.55 -16.74
N GLU A 57 13.59 -3.12 -16.72
CA GLU A 57 13.28 -4.39 -16.08
C GLU A 57 14.23 -5.49 -16.56
N ASN A 58 14.41 -5.62 -17.88
CA ASN A 58 15.34 -6.59 -18.47
C ASN A 58 16.81 -6.30 -18.15
N TYR A 59 17.18 -5.03 -17.97
CA TYR A 59 18.53 -4.66 -17.54
C TYR A 59 18.79 -5.10 -16.10
N ILE A 60 17.90 -4.75 -15.18
CA ILE A 60 17.99 -5.08 -13.75
C ILE A 60 17.95 -6.60 -13.57
N LYS A 61 17.00 -7.28 -14.23
CA LYS A 61 16.92 -8.75 -14.24
C LYS A 61 18.24 -9.37 -14.69
N ARG A 62 18.85 -8.90 -15.78
CA ARG A 62 20.15 -9.45 -16.23
C ARG A 62 21.30 -9.17 -15.27
N ALA A 63 21.34 -7.98 -14.67
CA ALA A 63 22.39 -7.61 -13.74
C ALA A 63 22.32 -8.40 -12.42
N LEU A 64 21.13 -8.83 -12.01
CA LEU A 64 20.89 -9.54 -10.74
C LEU A 64 20.60 -11.05 -10.89
N LYS A 65 20.30 -11.54 -12.11
CA LYS A 65 19.82 -12.90 -12.41
C LYS A 65 20.69 -14.05 -11.93
N GLU A 66 21.98 -13.81 -11.69
CA GLU A 66 22.85 -14.85 -11.13
C GLU A 66 22.61 -15.09 -9.63
N LYS A 67 21.88 -14.20 -8.95
CA LYS A 67 21.75 -14.20 -7.49
C LYS A 67 20.30 -14.16 -6.99
N GLU A 68 19.38 -13.57 -7.75
CA GLU A 68 18.08 -13.15 -7.21
C GLU A 68 16.87 -13.57 -8.06
N LYS A 69 15.80 -14.02 -7.39
CA LYS A 69 14.50 -14.30 -8.00
C LYS A 69 13.73 -12.99 -8.21
N ASP A 70 13.11 -12.79 -9.37
CA ASP A 70 12.23 -11.67 -9.75
C ASP A 70 12.57 -10.34 -9.05
N PRO A 71 13.72 -9.71 -9.39
CA PRO A 71 14.24 -8.53 -8.68
C PRO A 71 13.53 -7.23 -9.06
N PHE A 72 12.53 -7.27 -9.94
CA PHE A 72 11.79 -6.10 -10.41
C PHE A 72 10.31 -6.45 -10.41
N LEU A 73 9.50 -5.74 -9.63
CA LEU A 73 8.07 -5.97 -9.53
C LEU A 73 7.28 -4.64 -9.45
N PRO A 74 6.08 -4.57 -10.02
CA PRO A 74 5.42 -5.66 -10.74
C PRO A 74 6.05 -5.97 -12.11
N GLU A 75 5.92 -7.21 -12.58
CA GLU A 75 6.53 -7.65 -13.84
C GLU A 75 5.74 -7.17 -15.07
N ASN A 76 6.40 -7.13 -16.23
CA ASN A 76 5.79 -6.94 -17.54
C ASN A 76 5.02 -5.61 -17.70
N GLY A 77 5.32 -4.61 -16.86
CA GLY A 77 4.60 -3.34 -16.84
C GLY A 77 3.17 -3.43 -16.31
N CYS A 78 2.85 -4.49 -15.55
CA CYS A 78 1.55 -4.66 -14.92
C CYS A 78 1.43 -3.88 -13.60
N PRO A 79 0.21 -3.67 -13.08
CA PRO A 79 0.04 -2.72 -11.97
C PRO A 79 0.29 -3.30 -10.58
N ILE A 80 0.29 -4.62 -10.41
CA ILE A 80 0.31 -5.26 -9.10
C ILE A 80 0.96 -6.64 -9.17
N ASP A 81 1.74 -6.96 -8.15
CA ASP A 81 2.26 -8.30 -7.87
C ASP A 81 2.30 -8.52 -6.35
N VAL A 82 2.31 -9.79 -5.93
CA VAL A 82 2.39 -10.16 -4.52
C VAL A 82 3.53 -11.13 -4.25
N ILE A 83 4.27 -10.86 -3.18
CA ILE A 83 5.38 -11.69 -2.71
C ILE A 83 5.08 -12.14 -1.29
N GLU A 84 5.13 -13.45 -1.05
CA GLU A 84 5.05 -14.00 0.29
C GLU A 84 6.45 -14.12 0.91
N ILE A 85 6.60 -13.67 2.15
CA ILE A 85 7.81 -13.83 2.95
C ILE A 85 7.45 -14.71 4.15
N GLY A 86 7.67 -16.02 3.98
CA GLY A 86 7.24 -17.01 4.96
C GLY A 86 5.71 -17.04 5.13
N GLU A 87 5.26 -17.38 6.34
CA GLU A 87 3.83 -17.47 6.67
C GLU A 87 3.26 -16.18 7.28
N ASP A 88 4.13 -15.21 7.62
CA ASP A 88 3.77 -14.07 8.47
C ASP A 88 3.70 -12.73 7.73
N VAL A 89 4.36 -12.61 6.56
CA VAL A 89 4.49 -11.35 5.82
C VAL A 89 4.11 -11.53 4.35
N ALA A 90 3.38 -10.56 3.82
CA ALA A 90 3.12 -10.43 2.38
C ALA A 90 3.51 -9.01 1.93
N ILE A 91 4.16 -8.90 0.77
CA ILE A 91 4.45 -7.62 0.12
C ILE A 91 3.60 -7.52 -1.13
N ILE A 92 2.73 -6.52 -1.19
CA ILE A 92 1.97 -6.16 -2.39
C ILE A 92 2.72 -5.00 -3.05
N THR A 93 3.32 -5.23 -4.21
CA THR A 93 3.96 -4.17 -5.00
C THR A 93 2.96 -3.53 -5.94
N ILE A 94 2.92 -2.20 -6.01
CA ILE A 94 2.02 -1.46 -6.92
C ILE A 94 2.83 -0.52 -7.80
N ASP A 95 2.67 -0.65 -9.12
CA ASP A 95 3.08 0.39 -10.06
C ASP A 95 2.02 1.51 -10.06
N THR A 96 2.27 2.52 -9.24
CA THR A 96 1.40 3.69 -9.15
C THR A 96 1.38 4.51 -10.45
N GLU A 97 2.45 4.53 -11.24
CA GLU A 97 2.49 5.31 -12.47
C GLU A 97 1.61 4.70 -13.56
N TRP A 98 1.50 3.35 -13.61
CA TRP A 98 0.51 2.66 -14.44
C TRP A 98 -0.91 3.21 -14.23
N TYR A 99 -1.27 3.48 -12.97
CA TYR A 99 -2.58 4.06 -12.65
C TYR A 99 -2.64 5.56 -12.97
N LEU A 100 -1.58 6.34 -12.76
CA LEU A 100 -1.58 7.80 -12.91
C LEU A 100 -1.49 8.26 -14.37
N THR A 101 -0.80 7.50 -15.21
CA THR A 101 -0.53 7.90 -16.59
C THR A 101 -1.80 7.97 -17.45
N ASN A 102 -1.75 8.75 -18.53
CA ASN A 102 -2.90 8.91 -19.42
C ASN A 102 -3.01 7.74 -20.40
N TRP A 103 -3.98 6.85 -20.19
CA TRP A 103 -4.22 5.67 -21.02
C TRP A 103 -4.68 6.00 -22.44
N ASP A 104 -5.33 7.15 -22.66
CA ASP A 104 -5.72 7.57 -24.01
C ASP A 104 -4.49 7.84 -24.89
N LYS A 105 -3.33 8.14 -24.26
CA LYS A 105 -2.04 8.33 -24.92
C LYS A 105 -1.17 7.07 -24.90
N ARG A 106 -1.63 6.00 -24.25
CA ARG A 106 -0.91 4.73 -24.05
C ARG A 106 -1.90 3.57 -24.18
N PRO A 107 -2.43 3.32 -25.39
CA PRO A 107 -3.47 2.31 -25.59
C PRO A 107 -2.99 0.88 -25.30
N ASP A 108 -1.68 0.65 -25.35
CA ASP A 108 -0.96 -0.61 -25.13
C ASP A 108 -0.64 -0.91 -23.65
N ILE A 109 -1.02 -0.02 -22.73
CA ILE A 109 -0.59 -0.03 -21.33
C ILE A 109 -0.92 -1.31 -20.54
N ASN A 110 -1.88 -2.10 -21.02
CA ASN A 110 -2.31 -3.32 -20.34
C ASN A 110 -2.33 -4.53 -21.27
N ASP A 111 -1.72 -4.46 -22.45
CA ASP A 111 -1.75 -5.53 -23.45
C ASP A 111 -1.24 -6.86 -22.88
N LYS A 112 -0.17 -6.81 -22.09
CA LYS A 112 0.47 -7.97 -21.44
C LYS A 112 -0.16 -8.37 -20.10
N CYS A 113 -1.16 -7.63 -19.61
CA CYS A 113 -1.71 -7.80 -18.26
C CYS A 113 -3.12 -8.39 -18.28
N GLU A 114 -3.47 -9.22 -17.29
CA GLU A 114 -4.85 -9.66 -17.06
C GLU A 114 -5.76 -8.49 -16.63
N ILE A 115 -5.18 -7.50 -15.94
CA ILE A 115 -5.89 -6.33 -15.46
C ILE A 115 -6.05 -5.32 -16.60
N LYS A 116 -7.25 -5.30 -17.21
CA LYS A 116 -7.58 -4.42 -18.35
C LYS A 116 -8.22 -3.09 -17.99
N SER A 117 -8.45 -2.82 -16.70
CA SER A 117 -9.06 -1.57 -16.25
C SER A 117 -8.59 -1.17 -14.84
N ARG A 118 -8.69 0.13 -14.54
CA ARG A 118 -8.42 0.66 -13.19
C ARG A 118 -9.36 0.11 -12.12
N ASP A 119 -10.61 -0.18 -12.46
CA ASP A 119 -11.54 -0.80 -11.52
C ASP A 119 -11.17 -2.27 -11.26
N LYS A 120 -10.74 -3.02 -12.28
CA LYS A 120 -10.23 -4.38 -12.09
C LYS A 120 -8.97 -4.37 -11.22
N PHE A 121 -8.08 -3.39 -11.37
CA PHE A 121 -6.93 -3.19 -10.48
C PHE A 121 -7.35 -3.08 -9.01
N PHE A 122 -8.38 -2.29 -8.69
CA PHE A 122 -8.85 -2.18 -7.32
C PHE A 122 -9.48 -3.47 -6.78
N LEU A 123 -10.14 -4.25 -7.64
CA LEU A 123 -10.66 -5.58 -7.23
C LEU A 123 -9.51 -6.54 -6.92
N GLU A 124 -8.47 -6.61 -7.76
CA GLU A 124 -7.30 -7.45 -7.49
C GLU A 124 -6.55 -7.00 -6.23
N LEU A 125 -6.43 -5.69 -6.01
CA LEU A 125 -5.84 -5.15 -4.77
C LEU A 125 -6.67 -5.51 -3.54
N GLU A 126 -8.00 -5.41 -3.63
CA GLU A 126 -8.92 -5.80 -2.56
C GLU A 126 -8.77 -7.29 -2.22
N ASP A 127 -8.76 -8.15 -3.24
CA ASP A 127 -8.60 -9.59 -3.07
C ASP A 127 -7.23 -9.93 -2.46
N ALA A 128 -6.15 -9.30 -2.94
CA ALA A 128 -4.82 -9.46 -2.37
C ALA A 128 -4.77 -9.06 -0.89
N ILE A 129 -5.31 -7.89 -0.51
CA ILE A 129 -5.34 -7.46 0.90
C ILE A 129 -6.15 -8.45 1.75
N LYS A 130 -7.29 -8.93 1.25
CA LYS A 130 -8.14 -9.90 1.96
C LYS A 130 -7.48 -11.26 2.11
N ASP A 131 -6.71 -11.69 1.11
CA ASP A 131 -6.02 -12.97 1.13
C ASP A 131 -4.92 -13.03 2.19
N TYR A 132 -4.28 -11.89 2.48
CA TYR A 132 -3.20 -11.75 3.45
C TYR A 132 -3.58 -10.98 4.72
N ARG A 133 -4.88 -10.77 4.99
CA ARG A 133 -5.34 -9.91 6.10
C ARG A 133 -4.93 -10.36 7.50
N ASP A 134 -4.57 -11.63 7.66
CA ASP A 134 -4.09 -12.22 8.92
C ASP A 134 -2.55 -12.14 9.06
N ARG A 135 -1.85 -11.71 8.01
CA ARG A 135 -0.41 -11.46 7.96
C ARG A 135 -0.10 -9.98 8.09
N THR A 136 1.15 -9.63 8.36
CA THR A 136 1.63 -8.26 8.16
C THR A 136 1.76 -8.00 6.66
N THR A 137 0.92 -7.11 6.14
CA THR A 137 0.88 -6.79 4.70
C THR A 137 1.59 -5.46 4.45
N VAL A 138 2.67 -5.47 3.67
CA VAL A 138 3.38 -4.26 3.23
C VAL A 138 2.93 -3.93 1.82
N ILE A 139 2.25 -2.80 1.64
CA ILE A 139 1.97 -2.26 0.30
C ILE A 139 3.12 -1.34 -0.09
N ALA A 140 3.95 -1.81 -1.01
CA ALA A 140 5.14 -1.10 -1.49
C ALA A 140 4.84 -0.43 -2.84
N MET A 141 4.99 0.90 -2.91
CA MET A 141 4.60 1.69 -4.08
C MET A 141 5.46 2.94 -4.21
N HIS A 142 5.67 3.47 -5.42
CA HIS A 142 6.51 4.65 -5.57
C HIS A 142 5.90 5.89 -4.90
N HIS A 143 4.65 6.20 -5.21
CA HIS A 143 3.95 7.39 -4.76
C HIS A 143 3.31 7.22 -3.36
N PRO A 144 3.61 8.08 -2.37
CA PRO A 144 3.02 8.00 -1.03
C PRO A 144 1.52 8.34 -1.01
N SER A 145 0.73 7.72 -0.15
CA SER A 145 -0.66 8.17 0.08
C SER A 145 -0.67 9.59 0.65
N ASN A 146 0.16 9.84 1.65
CA ASN A 146 0.26 11.12 2.33
C ASN A 146 1.70 11.65 2.24
N SER A 147 1.91 12.93 1.92
CA SER A 147 3.25 13.51 1.93
C SER A 147 3.22 14.90 2.55
N TYR A 148 4.18 15.16 3.44
CA TYR A 148 4.43 16.49 4.01
C TYR A 148 5.65 17.17 3.38
N GLY A 149 6.10 16.70 2.22
CA GLY A 149 7.14 17.32 1.42
C GLY A 149 6.60 18.08 0.21
N GLU A 150 7.45 18.28 -0.79
CA GLU A 150 7.20 19.19 -1.91
C GLU A 150 6.09 18.70 -2.83
N HIS A 151 5.99 17.39 -3.08
CA HIS A 151 4.90 16.80 -3.86
C HIS A 151 3.57 16.83 -3.09
N GLY A 152 3.65 16.91 -1.76
CA GLY A 152 2.53 17.23 -0.87
C GLY A 152 2.13 18.71 -0.84
N GLY A 153 2.87 19.60 -1.52
CA GLY A 153 2.61 21.04 -1.53
C GLY A 153 3.32 21.82 -0.41
N HIS A 154 4.28 21.19 0.29
CA HIS A 154 5.06 21.85 1.33
C HIS A 154 6.42 22.30 0.78
N TYR A 155 6.61 23.61 0.67
CA TYR A 155 7.81 24.21 0.10
C TYR A 155 8.61 24.98 1.15
N SER A 156 9.94 25.00 0.98
CA SER A 156 10.82 25.87 1.78
C SER A 156 10.59 27.34 1.45
N LEU A 157 10.86 28.24 2.40
CA LEU A 157 10.81 29.69 2.16
C LEU A 157 11.68 30.06 0.95
N ARG A 158 12.87 29.47 0.81
CA ARG A 158 13.75 29.69 -0.35
C ARG A 158 13.05 29.37 -1.67
N LYS A 159 12.32 28.26 -1.78
CA LYS A 159 11.59 27.91 -3.01
C LYS A 159 10.38 28.81 -3.30
N GLN A 160 9.90 29.59 -2.34
CA GLN A 160 8.89 30.64 -2.58
C GLN A 160 9.50 31.86 -3.29
N PHE A 161 10.77 32.16 -3.02
CA PHE A 161 11.49 33.27 -3.65
C PHE A 161 12.31 32.85 -4.88
N TYR A 162 12.72 31.58 -4.98
CA TYR A 162 13.61 31.06 -6.03
C TYR A 162 13.04 29.77 -6.65
N PRO A 163 12.01 29.86 -7.52
CA PRO A 163 11.53 28.70 -8.26
C PRO A 163 12.59 28.21 -9.25
N LYS A 164 12.89 26.89 -9.21
CA LYS A 164 13.84 26.11 -10.05
C LYS A 164 14.96 26.89 -10.77
N LYS A 165 16.21 26.73 -10.31
CA LYS A 165 17.46 27.17 -10.97
C LYS A 165 17.57 28.67 -11.32
N MET A 166 16.61 29.51 -10.96
CA MET A 166 16.74 30.96 -11.10
C MET A 166 17.67 31.51 -10.01
N ALA A 167 18.71 32.23 -10.43
CA ALA A 167 19.68 32.87 -9.53
C ALA A 167 19.13 34.15 -8.87
N VAL A 168 18.01 34.69 -9.38
CA VAL A 168 17.41 35.96 -8.94
C VAL A 168 16.13 35.68 -8.14
N PRO A 169 15.93 36.32 -6.98
CA PRO A 169 14.69 36.18 -6.21
C PRO A 169 13.53 36.80 -6.99
N VAL A 170 12.46 36.02 -7.17
CA VAL A 170 11.22 36.48 -7.79
C VAL A 170 10.06 36.32 -6.77
N PRO A 171 9.99 37.20 -5.76
CA PRO A 171 8.86 37.21 -4.82
C PRO A 171 7.53 37.36 -5.58
N VAL A 172 6.43 36.89 -4.99
CA VAL A 172 5.07 36.87 -5.57
C VAL A 172 4.91 35.84 -6.70
N LEU A 173 5.75 35.82 -7.73
CA LEU A 173 5.64 34.85 -8.85
C LEU A 173 5.98 33.43 -8.41
N GLY A 174 7.04 33.23 -7.61
CA GLY A 174 7.37 31.90 -7.06
C GLY A 174 6.27 31.36 -6.13
N THR A 175 5.71 32.22 -5.28
CA THR A 175 4.52 31.90 -4.47
C THR A 175 3.32 31.57 -5.34
N PHE A 176 3.05 32.34 -6.41
CA PHE A 176 1.94 32.10 -7.33
C PHE A 176 2.09 30.76 -8.07
N ILE A 177 3.29 30.41 -8.56
CA ILE A 177 3.56 29.12 -9.22
C ILE A 177 3.34 27.95 -8.25
N ASN A 178 3.85 28.06 -7.02
CA ASN A 178 3.67 27.01 -6.01
C ASN A 178 2.19 26.88 -5.59
N VAL A 179 1.48 27.99 -5.44
CA VAL A 179 0.03 28.00 -5.21
C VAL A 179 -0.69 27.35 -6.39
N LEU A 180 -0.39 27.75 -7.63
CA LEU A 180 -1.00 27.18 -8.83
C LEU A 180 -0.74 25.68 -8.94
N ARG A 181 0.49 25.21 -8.70
CA ARG A 181 0.81 23.78 -8.68
C ARG A 181 0.00 23.02 -7.63
N THR A 182 -0.10 23.59 -6.43
CA THR A 182 -0.83 22.99 -5.30
C THR A 182 -2.35 23.02 -5.50
N THR A 183 -2.91 24.04 -6.15
CA THR A 183 -4.38 24.19 -6.31
C THR A 183 -4.91 23.60 -7.61
N SER A 184 -4.13 23.62 -8.69
CA SER A 184 -4.57 23.13 -10.00
C SER A 184 -4.56 21.61 -10.13
N GLY A 185 -3.70 20.93 -9.36
CA GLY A 185 -3.45 19.50 -9.55
C GLY A 185 -2.94 19.16 -10.95
N ALA A 186 -2.30 20.10 -11.65
CA ALA A 186 -1.89 19.95 -13.04
C ALA A 186 -0.82 18.86 -13.26
N SER A 187 0.03 18.62 -12.26
CA SER A 187 0.98 17.51 -12.27
C SER A 187 0.29 16.25 -11.79
N ILE A 188 0.38 15.14 -12.52
CA ILE A 188 -0.10 13.83 -12.05
C ILE A 188 0.72 13.28 -10.87
N GLU A 189 1.93 13.82 -10.69
CA GLU A 189 2.91 13.46 -9.65
C GLU A 189 2.68 14.20 -8.32
N ASP A 190 1.65 15.05 -8.22
CA ASP A 190 1.38 15.82 -7.01
C ASP A 190 0.09 15.32 -6.34
N ASN A 191 0.08 15.33 -5.00
CA ASN A 191 -1.05 14.86 -4.19
C ASN A 191 -2.38 15.58 -4.48
N ASN A 192 -2.34 16.75 -5.13
CA ASN A 192 -3.53 17.52 -5.48
C ASN A 192 -4.13 17.13 -6.84
N ASN A 193 -3.53 16.21 -7.58
CA ASN A 193 -4.11 15.69 -8.80
C ASN A 193 -5.35 14.84 -8.53
N LYS A 194 -6.37 14.96 -9.39
CA LYS A 194 -7.62 14.19 -9.24
C LYS A 194 -7.37 12.68 -9.26
N ARG A 195 -6.56 12.19 -10.20
CA ARG A 195 -6.30 10.76 -10.39
C ARG A 195 -5.42 10.20 -9.27
N TYR A 196 -4.43 10.98 -8.82
CA TYR A 196 -3.62 10.65 -7.65
C TYR A 196 -4.48 10.52 -6.39
N ARG A 197 -5.32 11.52 -6.10
CA ARG A 197 -6.22 11.46 -4.95
C ARG A 197 -7.20 10.30 -5.03
N GLU A 198 -7.70 9.99 -6.21
CA GLU A 198 -8.58 8.83 -6.40
C GLU A 198 -7.85 7.53 -6.07
N LEU A 199 -6.64 7.34 -6.61
CA LEU A 199 -5.79 6.19 -6.33
C LEU A 199 -5.55 6.04 -4.83
N MET A 200 -4.96 7.06 -4.21
CA MET A 200 -4.56 6.99 -2.80
C MET A 200 -5.77 6.88 -1.88
N LYS A 201 -6.90 7.55 -2.18
CA LYS A 201 -8.12 7.37 -1.40
C LYS A 201 -8.64 5.93 -1.48
N ARG A 202 -8.69 5.32 -2.67
CA ARG A 202 -9.16 3.94 -2.81
C ARG A 202 -8.18 2.95 -2.17
N VAL A 203 -6.86 3.08 -2.41
CA VAL A 203 -5.83 2.23 -1.77
C VAL A 203 -5.91 2.31 -0.25
N THR A 204 -5.97 3.52 0.33
CA THR A 204 -6.11 3.72 1.78
C THR A 204 -7.42 3.17 2.32
N THR A 205 -8.52 3.26 1.55
CA THR A 205 -9.81 2.65 1.94
C THR A 205 -9.74 1.13 1.93
N LEU A 206 -9.14 0.54 0.90
CA LEU A 206 -8.98 -0.91 0.78
C LEU A 206 -8.03 -1.47 1.85
N ALA A 207 -7.00 -0.71 2.24
CA ALA A 207 -6.11 -1.08 3.34
C ALA A 207 -6.87 -1.32 4.65
N GLN A 208 -8.02 -0.68 4.87
CA GLN A 208 -8.84 -0.87 6.07
C GLN A 208 -9.48 -2.27 6.17
N TYR A 209 -9.36 -3.13 5.14
CA TYR A 209 -9.79 -4.53 5.24
C TYR A 209 -8.91 -5.39 6.14
N SER A 210 -7.73 -4.89 6.53
CA SER A 210 -6.84 -5.51 7.50
C SER A 210 -6.28 -4.46 8.45
N ASP A 211 -6.19 -4.80 9.73
CA ASP A 211 -5.58 -3.94 10.75
C ASP A 211 -4.03 -3.99 10.71
N ARG A 212 -3.45 -4.73 9.75
CA ARG A 212 -2.00 -5.04 9.68
C ARG A 212 -1.36 -4.59 8.37
N VAL A 213 -1.90 -3.55 7.75
CA VAL A 213 -1.36 -2.97 6.51
C VAL A 213 -0.38 -1.85 6.83
N ILE A 214 0.80 -1.89 6.21
CA ILE A 214 1.82 -0.83 6.26
C ILE A 214 2.09 -0.35 4.85
N PHE A 215 2.13 0.95 4.62
CA PHE A 215 2.54 1.53 3.35
C PHE A 215 4.04 1.84 3.36
N ALA A 216 4.73 1.45 2.29
CA ALA A 216 6.13 1.80 2.07
C ALA A 216 6.27 2.50 0.71
N SER A 217 6.88 3.68 0.69
CA SER A 217 6.97 4.47 -0.52
C SER A 217 8.22 5.33 -0.65
N GLY A 218 8.45 5.85 -1.86
CA GLY A 218 9.50 6.80 -2.18
C GLY A 218 8.91 8.13 -2.64
N HIS A 219 9.27 8.53 -3.86
CA HIS A 219 8.85 9.74 -4.59
C HIS A 219 9.25 11.07 -3.95
N GLU A 220 8.84 11.29 -2.70
CA GLU A 220 9.29 12.45 -1.95
C GLU A 220 10.76 12.27 -1.58
N HIS A 221 11.60 13.27 -1.86
CA HIS A 221 13.03 13.23 -1.53
C HIS A 221 13.30 13.49 -0.04
N THR A 222 12.53 12.83 0.82
CA THR A 222 12.55 12.99 2.29
C THR A 222 12.41 11.62 2.96
N LEU A 223 12.70 11.55 4.26
CA LEU A 223 12.36 10.43 5.13
C LEU A 223 11.22 10.84 6.05
N GLN A 224 10.12 10.08 6.06
CA GLN A 224 8.95 10.38 6.91
C GLN A 224 8.34 9.11 7.49
N TYR A 225 7.91 9.19 8.74
CA TYR A 225 6.97 8.24 9.34
C TYR A 225 5.65 8.95 9.60
N ILE A 226 4.57 8.45 9.01
CA ILE A 226 3.24 9.05 9.07
C ILE A 226 2.26 7.99 9.56
N LEU A 227 1.41 8.34 10.51
CA LEU A 227 0.29 7.51 10.95
C LEU A 227 -1.01 8.28 10.73
N GLU A 228 -1.79 7.86 9.75
CA GLU A 228 -3.11 8.44 9.45
C GLU A 228 -4.12 7.35 9.10
N ASN A 229 -5.38 7.55 9.49
CA ASN A 229 -6.45 6.58 9.27
C ASN A 229 -6.05 5.16 9.76
N ASN A 230 -5.39 5.08 10.91
CA ASN A 230 -4.86 3.85 11.50
C ASN A 230 -3.91 3.05 10.57
N THR A 231 -3.34 3.70 9.54
CA THR A 231 -2.46 3.06 8.56
C THR A 231 -1.06 3.67 8.67
N PRO A 232 -0.07 2.91 9.15
CA PRO A 232 1.31 3.36 9.17
C PRO A 232 1.86 3.50 7.75
N GLN A 233 2.55 4.61 7.47
CA GLN A 233 3.22 4.87 6.20
C GLN A 233 4.67 5.28 6.44
N ILE A 234 5.57 4.63 5.71
CA ILE A 234 7.02 4.85 5.70
C ILE A 234 7.38 5.45 4.35
N VAL A 235 7.83 6.70 4.34
CA VAL A 235 8.38 7.35 3.15
C VAL A 235 9.91 7.34 3.26
N SER A 236 10.59 6.73 2.30
CA SER A 236 12.04 6.58 2.25
C SER A 236 12.60 6.93 0.87
N GLY A 237 12.40 8.16 0.40
CA GLY A 237 12.82 8.60 -0.94
C GLY A 237 14.10 9.43 -0.99
N SER A 238 14.86 9.51 0.11
CA SER A 238 16.10 10.30 0.23
C SER A 238 17.39 9.54 -0.05
N GLY A 239 17.36 8.46 -0.82
CA GLY A 239 18.57 7.66 -1.11
C GLY A 239 19.64 8.40 -1.91
N ALA A 240 19.28 9.43 -2.68
CA ALA A 240 20.20 10.16 -3.56
C ALA A 240 19.97 11.69 -3.58
N LYS A 241 18.97 12.20 -2.86
CA LYS A 241 18.55 13.60 -2.90
C LYS A 241 18.02 14.04 -1.54
N GLU A 242 18.15 15.33 -1.29
CA GLU A 242 17.52 16.01 -0.16
C GLU A 242 16.29 16.78 -0.62
N GLY A 243 15.35 16.94 0.30
CA GLY A 243 14.07 17.58 0.06
C GLY A 243 13.64 18.40 1.27
N PHE A 244 12.67 19.29 1.06
CA PHE A 244 12.04 20.00 2.16
C PHE A 244 10.83 19.21 2.65
N THR A 245 10.63 19.16 3.97
CA THR A 245 9.46 18.54 4.57
C THR A 245 9.11 19.21 5.90
N LYS A 246 7.89 18.96 6.38
CA LYS A 246 7.38 19.49 7.65
C LYS A 246 6.84 18.37 8.52
N LEU A 247 6.97 18.55 9.83
CA LEU A 247 6.27 17.73 10.82
C LEU A 247 4.87 18.32 11.04
N LEU A 248 3.85 17.72 10.42
CA LEU A 248 2.46 18.18 10.47
C LEU A 248 1.49 17.00 10.57
N ASN A 249 0.31 17.25 11.15
CA ASN A 249 -0.80 16.30 11.27
C ASN A 249 -0.33 14.93 11.81
N GLY A 250 -0.52 13.84 11.04
CA GLY A 250 -0.14 12.47 11.42
C GLY A 250 1.34 12.14 11.22
N SER A 251 2.17 13.08 10.76
CA SER A 251 3.62 12.88 10.68
C SER A 251 4.22 12.81 12.08
N GLN A 252 4.82 11.66 12.41
CA GLN A 252 5.50 11.41 13.68
C GLN A 252 7.02 11.57 13.57
N PHE A 253 7.57 11.46 12.36
CA PHE A 253 8.94 11.78 12.04
C PHE A 253 9.04 12.32 10.62
N SER A 254 9.94 13.28 10.40
CA SER A 254 10.11 13.92 9.10
C SER A 254 11.49 14.60 9.01
N THR A 255 12.27 14.27 7.98
CA THR A 255 13.56 14.90 7.69
C THR A 255 13.85 14.95 6.19
N GLY A 256 14.57 15.99 5.78
CA GLY A 256 15.07 16.16 4.41
C GLY A 256 16.44 15.55 4.15
N LYS A 257 17.11 15.01 5.20
CA LYS A 257 18.45 14.42 5.10
C LYS A 257 18.47 13.20 4.17
N MET A 258 19.61 12.98 3.50
CA MET A 258 19.87 11.71 2.82
C MET A 258 19.89 10.53 3.78
N GLY A 259 19.37 9.39 3.34
CA GLY A 259 19.28 8.19 4.18
C GLY A 259 18.27 7.15 3.70
N TYR A 260 17.90 6.22 4.59
CA TYR A 260 16.98 5.13 4.32
C TYR A 260 16.23 4.68 5.59
N ALA A 261 15.25 3.79 5.42
CA ALA A 261 14.51 3.17 6.53
C ALA A 261 14.66 1.63 6.53
N THR A 262 14.60 1.04 7.71
CA THR A 262 14.41 -0.41 7.88
C THR A 262 13.07 -0.66 8.57
N LEU A 263 12.31 -1.63 8.06
CA LEU A 263 11.12 -2.17 8.71
C LEU A 263 11.44 -3.58 9.22
N GLU A 264 11.39 -3.75 10.54
CA GLU A 264 11.62 -5.01 11.23
C GLU A 264 10.25 -5.59 11.61
N VAL A 265 9.93 -6.82 11.16
CA VAL A 265 8.73 -7.55 11.56
C VAL A 265 9.16 -8.75 12.42
N TYR A 266 8.58 -8.85 13.62
CA TYR A 266 8.90 -9.89 14.60
C TYR A 266 7.96 -11.08 14.48
N LYS A 267 8.36 -12.22 15.08
CA LYS A 267 7.59 -13.47 15.06
C LYS A 267 6.24 -13.39 15.79
N ASP A 268 6.09 -12.45 16.71
CA ASP A 268 4.81 -12.19 17.38
C ASP A 268 3.89 -11.29 16.53
N GLY A 269 4.32 -10.94 15.32
CA GLY A 269 3.63 -10.06 14.38
C GLY A 269 3.92 -8.58 14.59
N SER A 270 4.46 -8.17 15.75
CA SER A 270 4.79 -6.77 16.00
C SER A 270 5.82 -6.26 14.99
N SER A 271 5.91 -4.94 14.81
CA SER A 271 6.89 -4.37 13.90
C SER A 271 7.42 -3.02 14.36
N ARG A 272 8.63 -2.70 13.90
CA ARG A 272 9.36 -1.47 14.25
C ARG A 272 10.01 -0.90 13.00
N VAL A 273 9.93 0.42 12.85
CA VAL A 273 10.69 1.16 11.83
C VAL A 273 11.90 1.83 12.47
N ARG A 274 13.02 1.86 11.75
CA ARG A 274 14.20 2.67 12.07
C ARG A 274 14.60 3.49 10.86
N PHE A 275 14.95 4.76 11.08
CA PHE A 275 15.46 5.65 10.05
C PHE A 275 16.92 5.95 10.31
N TYR A 276 17.69 5.94 9.23
CA TYR A 276 19.12 6.19 9.22
C TYR A 276 19.43 7.27 8.19
N GLY A 277 20.35 8.16 8.55
CA GLY A 277 20.87 9.24 7.71
C GLY A 277 22.33 9.03 7.38
N VAL A 278 22.86 9.93 6.55
CA VAL A 278 24.29 10.04 6.26
C VAL A 278 24.89 11.13 7.15
N GLY A 279 25.75 10.75 8.09
CA GLY A 279 26.48 11.66 8.97
C GLY A 279 27.63 12.38 8.27
N GLU A 280 28.27 13.33 8.97
CA GLU A 280 29.32 14.19 8.41
C GLU A 280 30.52 13.44 7.80
N ASN A 281 30.82 12.24 8.31
CA ASN A 281 31.92 11.40 7.84
C ASN A 281 31.48 10.30 6.86
N ASN A 282 30.30 10.44 6.23
CA ASN A 282 29.65 9.41 5.41
C ASN A 282 29.36 8.10 6.16
N ASN A 283 29.28 8.16 7.49
CA ASN A 283 28.86 7.06 8.33
C ASN A 283 27.34 7.04 8.47
N GLU A 284 26.78 5.86 8.71
CA GLU A 284 25.37 5.70 9.05
C GLU A 284 25.08 6.40 10.38
N GLU A 285 24.09 7.31 10.38
CA GLU A 285 23.61 8.06 11.54
C GLU A 285 22.21 7.56 11.90
N PHE A 286 22.00 7.02 13.09
CA PHE A 286 20.63 6.72 13.55
C PHE A 286 19.85 8.02 13.77
N LEU A 287 18.65 8.11 13.19
CA LEU A 287 17.82 9.31 13.26
C LEU A 287 16.59 9.14 14.16
N PHE A 288 15.87 8.03 13.98
CA PHE A 288 14.56 7.85 14.62
C PHE A 288 14.12 6.38 14.61
N THR A 289 13.26 6.00 15.56
CA THR A 289 12.58 4.71 15.56
C THR A 289 11.18 4.84 16.13
N ASN A 290 10.26 3.99 15.67
CA ASN A 290 8.94 3.87 16.25
C ASN A 290 8.37 2.46 16.09
N GLU A 291 7.47 2.08 16.99
CA GLU A 291 6.62 0.92 16.79
C GLU A 291 5.65 1.20 15.64
N VAL A 292 5.40 0.16 14.82
CA VAL A 292 4.57 0.25 13.62
C VAL A 292 3.28 -0.52 13.78
N LEU A 293 3.38 -1.80 14.17
CA LEU A 293 2.23 -2.64 14.53
C LEU A 293 2.49 -3.31 15.88
N PRO A 294 1.47 -3.46 16.73
CA PRO A 294 1.58 -4.23 17.96
C PRO A 294 1.62 -5.74 17.68
N PRO A 295 1.98 -6.57 18.69
CA PRO A 295 1.89 -8.02 18.61
C PRO A 295 0.48 -8.51 18.25
N THR A 296 0.39 -9.61 17.50
CA THR A 296 -0.88 -10.21 17.05
C THR A 296 -1.64 -10.90 18.18
N GLN A 297 -0.92 -11.45 19.17
CA GLN A 297 -1.54 -12.13 20.30
C GLN A 297 -1.84 -11.15 21.43
N VAL A 298 -3.10 -10.78 21.56
CA VAL A 298 -3.65 -10.35 22.85
C VAL A 298 -3.98 -11.64 23.60
N THR A 299 -3.35 -11.88 24.75
CA THR A 299 -3.76 -12.97 25.65
C THR A 299 -5.24 -12.77 26.00
N PHE A 300 -6.09 -13.65 25.48
CA PHE A 300 -7.52 -13.61 25.79
C PHE A 300 -7.71 -14.22 27.18
N GLU A 301 -7.63 -13.38 28.21
CA GLU A 301 -7.97 -13.74 29.58
C GLU A 301 -9.48 -13.60 29.78
N ALA A 302 -10.23 -14.59 29.32
CA ALA A 302 -11.63 -14.74 29.73
C ALA A 302 -11.91 -16.16 30.17
N GLU A 303 -12.77 -16.30 31.19
CA GLU A 303 -13.33 -17.59 31.56
C GLU A 303 -14.27 -18.07 30.45
N LEU A 304 -13.75 -18.93 29.58
CA LEU A 304 -14.54 -19.61 28.57
C LEU A 304 -15.43 -20.65 29.24
N THR A 305 -16.75 -20.46 29.18
CA THR A 305 -17.70 -21.47 29.63
C THR A 305 -17.69 -22.64 28.64
N VAL A 306 -17.47 -23.86 29.14
CA VAL A 306 -17.48 -25.10 28.34
C VAL A 306 -18.86 -25.77 28.26
N SER A 307 -19.84 -25.23 28.97
CA SER A 307 -21.21 -25.74 29.00
C SER A 307 -22.14 -24.83 28.18
N PHE A 308 -22.78 -25.41 27.18
CA PHE A 308 -23.75 -24.73 26.32
C PHE A 308 -25.07 -25.51 26.34
N PRO A 309 -26.23 -24.84 26.24
CA PRO A 309 -27.50 -25.53 26.10
C PRO A 309 -27.56 -26.32 24.79
N ASP A 310 -28.32 -27.41 24.74
CA ASP A 310 -28.47 -28.25 23.53
C ASP A 310 -29.08 -27.51 22.33
N SER A 311 -29.76 -26.40 22.59
CA SER A 311 -30.38 -25.57 21.56
C SER A 311 -30.50 -24.12 22.02
N VAL A 312 -30.48 -23.20 21.07
CA VAL A 312 -30.73 -21.78 21.28
C VAL A 312 -31.87 -21.30 20.38
N GLU A 313 -32.60 -20.29 20.85
CA GLU A 313 -33.61 -19.61 20.05
C GLU A 313 -33.02 -18.29 19.53
N ALA A 314 -33.07 -18.10 18.22
CA ALA A 314 -32.59 -16.87 17.57
C ALA A 314 -33.57 -16.41 16.50
N SER A 315 -33.61 -15.10 16.27
CA SER A 315 -34.34 -14.45 15.18
C SER A 315 -33.36 -13.66 14.32
N VAL A 316 -33.76 -13.27 13.11
CA VAL A 316 -32.90 -12.48 12.21
C VAL A 316 -32.72 -11.05 12.75
N TYR A 317 -33.78 -10.47 13.33
CA TYR A 317 -33.75 -9.18 14.00
C TYR A 317 -34.19 -9.31 15.45
N THR A 318 -33.67 -8.44 16.30
CA THR A 318 -34.10 -8.30 17.70
C THR A 318 -35.49 -7.68 17.80
N ASP A 319 -36.16 -7.88 18.93
CA ASP A 319 -37.50 -7.31 19.18
C ASP A 319 -37.49 -5.77 19.06
N ASN A 320 -36.43 -5.12 19.52
CA ASN A 320 -36.26 -3.65 19.42
C ASN A 320 -36.11 -3.16 17.97
N GLU A 321 -35.53 -3.97 17.08
CA GLU A 321 -35.34 -3.60 15.67
C GLU A 321 -36.65 -3.70 14.89
N ILE A 322 -37.50 -4.66 15.23
CA ILE A 322 -38.79 -4.89 14.56
C ILE A 322 -39.91 -4.01 15.14
N GLU A 323 -39.79 -3.58 16.39
CA GLU A 323 -40.74 -2.65 17.00
C GLU A 323 -40.64 -1.26 16.36
N LYS A 324 -41.78 -0.76 15.87
CA LYS A 324 -41.93 0.56 15.26
C LYS A 324 -43.25 1.18 15.67
N SER A 325 -43.27 2.51 15.76
CA SER A 325 -44.45 3.28 16.13
C SER A 325 -45.61 3.10 15.14
N ARG A 326 -46.84 3.34 15.61
CA ARG A 326 -48.05 3.26 14.76
C ARG A 326 -47.99 4.21 13.57
N PHE A 327 -47.41 5.40 13.75
CA PHE A 327 -47.18 6.36 12.67
C PHE A 327 -46.23 5.80 11.60
N TYR A 328 -45.11 5.22 12.02
CA TYR A 328 -44.15 4.61 11.10
C TYR A 328 -44.77 3.45 10.31
N LYS A 329 -45.55 2.60 10.99
CA LYS A 329 -46.30 1.50 10.37
C LYS A 329 -47.41 2.01 9.44
N GLY A 330 -48.04 3.14 9.75
CA GLY A 330 -49.03 3.78 8.89
C GLY A 330 -48.46 4.30 7.57
N ILE A 331 -47.23 4.85 7.59
CA ILE A 331 -46.55 5.35 6.39
C ILE A 331 -45.90 4.21 5.59
N TRP A 332 -45.20 3.30 6.27
CA TRP A 332 -44.32 2.32 5.62
C TRP A 332 -44.87 0.87 5.60
N GLY A 333 -46.06 0.66 6.16
CA GLY A 333 -46.71 -0.65 6.32
C GLY A 333 -46.07 -1.52 7.41
N GLU A 334 -46.72 -2.65 7.73
CA GLU A 334 -46.22 -3.66 8.69
C GLU A 334 -45.04 -4.50 8.15
N ARG A 335 -44.90 -4.60 6.81
CA ARG A 335 -43.86 -5.36 6.10
C ARG A 335 -43.70 -6.79 6.68
N TYR A 336 -42.53 -7.40 6.50
CA TYR A 336 -42.23 -8.75 6.96
C TYR A 336 -41.67 -8.81 8.39
N ARG A 337 -41.81 -7.76 9.19
CA ARG A 337 -41.16 -7.63 10.52
C ARG A 337 -41.48 -8.79 11.45
N LYS A 338 -42.72 -9.29 11.42
CA LYS A 338 -43.14 -10.48 12.16
C LYS A 338 -42.28 -11.70 11.84
N TYR A 339 -42.02 -11.95 10.55
CA TYR A 339 -41.26 -13.13 10.11
C TYR A 339 -39.78 -13.01 10.48
N TYR A 340 -39.19 -11.83 10.31
CA TYR A 340 -37.79 -11.60 10.70
C TYR A 340 -37.56 -11.61 12.22
N GLY A 341 -38.60 -11.31 13.01
CA GLY A 341 -38.61 -11.43 14.46
C GLY A 341 -39.02 -12.80 15.00
N THR A 342 -39.42 -13.74 14.14
CA THR A 342 -39.86 -15.06 14.60
C THR A 342 -38.63 -15.84 15.09
N LYS A 343 -38.61 -16.17 16.38
CA LYS A 343 -37.55 -16.99 16.97
C LYS A 343 -37.65 -18.42 16.44
N VAL A 344 -36.52 -18.94 15.98
CA VAL A 344 -36.36 -20.31 15.54
C VAL A 344 -35.43 -21.01 16.50
N LYS A 345 -35.86 -22.18 16.99
CA LYS A 345 -35.04 -23.04 17.84
C LYS A 345 -34.08 -23.84 16.98
N VAL A 346 -32.78 -23.63 17.19
CA VAL A 346 -31.71 -24.29 16.44
C VAL A 346 -30.79 -25.06 17.40
N PRO A 347 -30.27 -26.22 16.99
CA PRO A 347 -29.37 -27.00 17.83
C PRO A 347 -28.02 -26.29 18.01
N THR A 348 -27.44 -26.42 19.21
CA THR A 348 -26.07 -25.99 19.45
C THR A 348 -25.12 -27.06 18.93
N VAL A 349 -24.11 -26.63 18.18
CA VAL A 349 -23.09 -27.53 17.60
C VAL A 349 -21.71 -27.11 18.08
N ARG A 350 -20.82 -28.10 18.29
CA ARG A 350 -19.42 -27.85 18.62
C ARG A 350 -18.57 -28.13 17.40
N LEU A 351 -17.68 -27.21 17.03
CA LEU A 351 -16.85 -27.34 15.82
C LEU A 351 -15.96 -28.58 15.87
N ASP A 352 -15.49 -28.99 17.05
CA ASP A 352 -14.64 -30.18 17.24
C ASP A 352 -15.34 -31.51 16.93
N SER A 353 -16.67 -31.55 16.98
CA SER A 353 -17.47 -32.76 16.70
C SER A 353 -18.36 -32.64 15.46
N LEU A 354 -18.73 -31.42 15.08
CA LEU A 354 -19.57 -31.15 13.91
C LEU A 354 -18.90 -31.73 12.66
N MET A 355 -19.63 -32.55 11.91
CA MET A 355 -19.16 -33.17 10.66
C MET A 355 -17.83 -33.95 10.80
N GLY A 356 -17.54 -34.51 11.98
CA GLY A 356 -16.30 -35.25 12.25
C GLY A 356 -15.12 -34.38 12.72
N GLY A 357 -15.39 -33.10 13.01
CA GLY A 357 -14.43 -32.10 13.41
C GLY A 357 -14.12 -31.14 12.26
N LEU A 358 -14.34 -29.85 12.52
CA LEU A 358 -14.09 -28.74 11.61
C LEU A 358 -13.00 -27.84 12.19
N GLU A 359 -12.02 -27.54 11.35
CA GLU A 359 -10.93 -26.61 11.70
C GLU A 359 -11.12 -25.29 10.95
N PRO A 360 -11.08 -24.14 11.65
CA PRO A 360 -11.00 -22.84 11.01
C PRO A 360 -9.72 -22.72 10.18
N VAL A 361 -9.86 -22.45 8.88
CA VAL A 361 -8.71 -22.33 7.97
C VAL A 361 -8.48 -20.91 7.46
N LYS A 362 -9.55 -20.15 7.22
CA LYS A 362 -9.43 -18.79 6.68
C LYS A 362 -10.67 -17.99 7.03
N LYS A 363 -10.51 -16.75 7.46
CA LYS A 363 -11.64 -15.82 7.54
C LYS A 363 -12.15 -15.58 6.11
N GLY A 364 -13.46 -15.52 5.90
CA GLY A 364 -14.10 -15.14 4.63
C GLY A 364 -15.00 -13.90 4.77
N GLY A 365 -15.90 -13.73 3.81
CA GLY A 365 -16.92 -12.68 3.81
C GLY A 365 -16.61 -11.51 2.87
N GLY A 366 -17.65 -10.79 2.48
CA GLY A 366 -17.55 -9.62 1.60
C GLY A 366 -17.77 -8.31 2.34
N HIS A 367 -18.07 -7.24 1.58
CA HIS A 367 -18.42 -5.92 2.12
C HIS A 367 -19.61 -5.94 3.11
N GLN A 368 -20.48 -6.97 3.03
CA GLN A 368 -21.74 -7.06 3.77
C GLN A 368 -21.83 -8.31 4.65
N SER A 369 -20.80 -9.16 4.67
CA SER A 369 -20.85 -10.43 5.38
C SER A 369 -19.51 -10.72 6.05
N LYS A 370 -19.56 -11.32 7.24
CA LYS A 370 -18.40 -11.96 7.87
C LYS A 370 -18.64 -13.45 7.77
N SER A 371 -17.67 -14.19 7.24
CA SER A 371 -17.75 -15.65 7.25
C SER A 371 -16.45 -16.28 7.72
N LEU A 372 -16.50 -17.56 8.03
CA LEU A 372 -15.34 -18.36 8.39
C LEU A 372 -15.32 -19.61 7.50
N ARG A 373 -14.22 -19.81 6.78
CA ARG A 373 -13.98 -21.03 6.02
C ARG A 373 -13.49 -22.10 6.97
N LEU A 374 -14.19 -23.22 6.99
CA LEU A 374 -13.94 -24.37 7.85
C LEU A 374 -13.55 -25.56 6.97
N ARG A 375 -12.61 -26.39 7.42
CA ARG A 375 -12.19 -27.62 6.73
C ARG A 375 -12.45 -28.84 7.60
N ALA A 376 -13.08 -29.85 7.03
CA ALA A 376 -13.23 -31.17 7.65
C ALA A 376 -12.00 -32.04 7.41
N LYS A 377 -11.84 -33.10 8.21
CA LYS A 377 -10.71 -34.05 8.10
C LYS A 377 -10.60 -34.76 6.74
N ASP A 378 -11.70 -34.87 6.00
CA ASP A 378 -11.74 -35.44 4.66
C ASP A 378 -11.40 -34.44 3.54
N GLY A 379 -11.02 -33.21 3.90
CA GLY A 379 -10.64 -32.14 2.98
C GLY A 379 -11.80 -31.29 2.46
N ARG A 380 -13.07 -31.63 2.77
CA ARG A 380 -14.21 -30.79 2.38
C ARG A 380 -14.21 -29.46 3.13
N GLU A 381 -14.59 -28.40 2.43
CA GLU A 381 -14.63 -27.05 2.99
C GLU A 381 -16.06 -26.52 3.07
N TYR A 382 -16.34 -25.80 4.16
CA TYR A 382 -17.63 -25.23 4.50
C TYR A 382 -17.48 -23.74 4.82
N VAL A 383 -18.57 -22.99 4.69
CA VAL A 383 -18.63 -21.56 5.03
C VAL A 383 -19.63 -21.37 6.16
N MET A 384 -19.17 -20.78 7.27
CA MET A 384 -20.00 -20.37 8.40
C MET A 384 -20.22 -18.87 8.39
#